data_AF-A0A7W8DWT8-F1
#
_entry.id   AF-A0A7W8DWT8-F1
#
_cell.length_a   1.000
_cell.length_b   1.000
_cell.length_c   1.000
_cell.angle_alpha   90.00
_cell.angle_beta   90.00
_cell.angle_gamma   90.00
#
_symmetry.space_group_name_H-M   'P 1'
#
loop_
_entity.id
_entity.type
_entity.pdbx_description
1 polymer ?
#
loop_
_entity_poly.entity_id
_entity_poly.type
_entity_poly.pdbx_seq_one_letter_code
_entity_poly.pdbx_strand_id
1 'polypeptide(L)'
;MIGLPFDCGDMQMNEFLQRFARQSHEQNAAKTFCAVDNAIPNRIFGFYTVAPSSVAYEIVTASTTRGLARHDVPGFKLACLATDRAMAGQGLGGQLLVAAASRCLRLADEGGGILLTIGAKSERAANWYASFGAEPLQEKPLTLVMPLATFAPDLRAKGLL
;
A
#
# COMPACT_ATOMS: atom_id res chain seq x y z
N MET A 1 -21.45 -16.31 17.04
CA MET A 1 -20.09 -16.78 16.69
C MET A 1 -19.17 -15.59 16.81
N ILE A 2 -18.29 -15.58 17.80
CA ILE A 2 -17.28 -14.52 17.95
C ILE A 2 -16.19 -14.87 16.93
N GLY A 3 -16.13 -14.13 15.82
CA GLY A 3 -15.02 -14.26 14.87
C GLY A 3 -13.71 -14.02 15.60
N LEU A 4 -12.70 -14.84 15.33
CA LEU A 4 -11.37 -14.64 15.92
C LEU A 4 -10.88 -13.23 15.60
N PRO A 5 -10.19 -12.55 16.53
CA PRO A 5 -9.60 -11.24 16.26
C PRO A 5 -8.57 -11.35 15.13
N PHE A 6 -8.39 -10.26 14.39
CA PHE A 6 -7.31 -10.16 13.40
C PHE A 6 -5.95 -10.24 14.10
N ASP A 7 -5.06 -11.11 13.61
CA ASP A 7 -3.67 -11.16 14.04
C ASP A 7 -2.74 -11.32 12.83
N CYS A 8 -1.92 -10.32 12.55
CA CYS A 8 -0.86 -10.39 11.53
C CYS A 8 0.53 -10.75 12.08
N GLY A 9 0.64 -11.01 13.39
CA GLY A 9 1.91 -11.29 14.07
C GLY A 9 2.71 -10.04 14.45
N ASP A 10 2.20 -8.84 14.17
CA ASP A 10 2.79 -7.56 14.56
C ASP A 10 1.82 -6.78 15.47
N MET A 11 2.17 -6.65 16.75
CA MET A 11 1.31 -6.06 17.77
C MET A 11 0.92 -4.62 17.44
N GLN A 12 1.85 -3.79 16.97
CA GLN A 12 1.58 -2.39 16.63
C GLN A 12 0.61 -2.29 15.45
N MET A 13 0.71 -3.18 14.47
CA MET A 13 -0.19 -3.23 13.31
C MET A 13 -1.59 -3.72 13.70
N ASN A 14 -1.67 -4.72 14.59
CA ASN A 14 -2.94 -5.19 15.16
C ASN A 14 -3.63 -4.06 15.94
N GLU A 15 -2.89 -3.35 16.79
CA GLU A 15 -3.39 -2.20 17.55
C GLU A 15 -3.81 -1.05 16.63
N PHE A 16 -3.04 -0.78 15.57
CA PHE A 16 -3.41 0.21 14.57
C PHE A 16 -4.79 -0.05 13.98
N LEU A 17 -5.05 -1.29 13.53
CA LEU A 17 -6.33 -1.67 12.96
C LEU A 17 -7.47 -1.52 13.97
N GLN A 18 -7.24 -1.95 15.22
CA GLN A 18 -8.27 -1.94 16.26
C GLN A 18 -8.62 -0.54 16.76
N ARG A 19 -7.62 0.36 16.88
CA ARG A 19 -7.79 1.62 17.61
C ARG A 19 -7.82 2.85 16.71
N PHE A 20 -7.09 2.85 15.60
CA PHE A 20 -6.81 4.08 14.84
C PHE A 20 -7.36 4.04 13.41
N ALA A 21 -7.39 2.89 12.75
CA ALA A 21 -7.74 2.78 11.33
C ALA A 21 -9.09 3.40 10.98
N ARG A 22 -10.17 3.09 11.73
CA ARG A 22 -11.50 3.65 11.48
C ARG A 22 -11.53 5.17 11.69
N GLN A 23 -10.96 5.65 12.79
CA GLN A 23 -10.93 7.08 13.10
C GLN A 23 -10.17 7.86 12.02
N SER A 24 -9.00 7.38 11.60
CA SER A 24 -8.24 8.00 10.51
C SER A 24 -9.02 7.98 9.18
N HIS A 25 -9.78 6.91 8.91
CA HIS A 25 -10.66 6.80 7.75
C HIS A 25 -11.76 7.85 7.77
N GLU A 26 -12.48 7.99 8.87
CA GLU A 26 -13.59 8.93 9.05
C GLU A 26 -13.11 10.39 9.00
N GLN A 27 -11.93 10.67 9.55
CA GLN A 27 -11.31 12.00 9.54
C GLN A 27 -10.63 12.37 8.22
N ASN A 28 -10.65 11.49 7.21
CA ASN A 28 -9.93 11.65 5.93
C ASN A 28 -8.40 11.79 6.06
N ALA A 29 -7.81 11.44 7.21
CA ALA A 29 -6.36 11.46 7.39
C ALA A 29 -5.66 10.35 6.58
N ALA A 30 -6.30 9.18 6.47
CA ALA A 30 -5.88 8.06 5.64
C ALA A 30 -7.07 7.15 5.37
N LYS A 31 -7.10 6.41 4.26
CA LYS A 31 -8.18 5.48 3.92
C LYS A 31 -7.75 4.04 4.07
N THR A 32 -8.34 3.35 5.05
CA THR A 32 -8.16 1.90 5.27
C THR A 32 -9.24 1.08 4.58
N PHE A 33 -8.85 -0.02 3.94
CA PHE A 33 -9.72 -0.98 3.27
C PHE A 33 -9.37 -2.40 3.74
N CYS A 34 -10.40 -3.23 3.95
CA CYS A 34 -10.24 -4.58 4.48
C CYS A 34 -10.67 -5.63 3.46
N ALA A 35 -9.91 -6.73 3.39
CA ALA A 35 -10.40 -8.00 2.85
C ALA A 35 -11.17 -8.72 3.95
N VAL A 36 -12.43 -9.06 3.68
CA VAL A 36 -13.35 -9.65 4.64
C VAL A 36 -13.86 -10.99 4.15
N ASP A 37 -14.26 -11.84 5.10
CA ASP A 37 -14.94 -13.09 4.82
C ASP A 37 -16.39 -12.82 4.34
N ASN A 38 -16.80 -13.48 3.25
CA ASN A 38 -18.17 -13.36 2.73
C ASN A 38 -19.18 -14.18 3.56
N ALA A 39 -18.74 -15.25 4.22
CA ALA A 39 -19.57 -16.15 5.02
C ALA A 39 -19.61 -15.74 6.50
N ILE A 40 -18.52 -15.17 7.02
CA ILE A 40 -18.41 -14.77 8.43
C ILE A 40 -18.40 -13.24 8.55
N PRO A 41 -19.50 -12.62 9.00
CA PRO A 41 -19.57 -11.17 9.17
C PRO A 41 -18.41 -10.64 10.03
N ASN A 42 -17.81 -9.54 9.59
CA ASN A 42 -16.74 -8.82 10.29
C ASN A 42 -15.42 -9.60 10.48
N ARG A 43 -15.25 -10.79 9.89
CA ARG A 43 -13.94 -11.46 9.88
C ARG A 43 -13.03 -10.78 8.85
N ILE A 44 -11.96 -10.16 9.32
CA ILE A 44 -10.95 -9.50 8.49
C ILE A 44 -9.80 -10.47 8.24
N PHE A 45 -9.43 -10.65 6.97
CA PHE A 45 -8.31 -11.47 6.53
C PHE A 45 -7.06 -10.65 6.20
N GLY A 46 -7.22 -9.36 5.99
CA GLY A 46 -6.12 -8.45 5.70
C GLY A 46 -6.64 -7.04 5.46
N PHE A 47 -5.75 -6.07 5.47
CA PHE A 47 -6.10 -4.69 5.21
C PHE A 47 -4.91 -3.94 4.60
N TYR A 48 -5.23 -2.81 3.97
CA TYR A 48 -4.24 -1.81 3.59
C TYR A 48 -4.75 -0.41 3.93
N THR A 49 -3.82 0.53 4.10
CA THR A 49 -4.11 1.94 4.35
C THR A 49 -3.32 2.81 3.39
N VAL A 50 -4.00 3.73 2.70
CA VAL A 50 -3.38 4.71 1.80
C VAL A 50 -3.64 6.14 2.27
N ALA A 51 -2.69 7.04 2.02
CA ALA A 51 -2.83 8.47 2.25
C ALA A 51 -2.09 9.26 1.15
N PRO A 52 -2.47 10.50 0.83
CA PRO A 52 -1.67 11.36 -0.05
C PRO A 52 -0.25 11.53 0.49
N SER A 53 0.74 11.58 -0.40
CA SER A 53 2.12 11.86 -0.01
C SER A 53 2.92 12.51 -1.13
N SER A 54 4.10 13.01 -0.78
CA SER A 54 5.13 13.42 -1.73
C SER A 54 6.49 12.92 -1.27
N VAL A 55 7.44 12.82 -2.19
CA VAL A 55 8.83 12.46 -1.91
C VAL A 55 9.75 13.48 -2.57
N ALA A 56 10.77 13.94 -1.85
CA ALA A 56 11.77 14.87 -2.40
C ALA A 56 12.37 14.33 -3.71
N TYR A 57 12.45 15.17 -4.74
CA TYR A 57 12.91 14.79 -6.08
C TYR A 57 14.28 14.10 -6.05
N GLU A 58 15.18 14.62 -5.22
CA GLU A 58 16.61 14.28 -5.19
C GLU A 58 16.88 12.85 -4.72
N ILE A 59 15.94 12.25 -3.99
CA ILE A 59 16.11 10.91 -3.42
C ILE A 59 15.37 9.81 -4.21
N VAL A 60 14.59 10.20 -5.23
CA VAL A 60 13.87 9.29 -6.12
C VAL A 60 14.76 8.89 -7.29
N THR A 61 14.67 7.63 -7.74
CA THR A 61 15.49 7.12 -8.84
C THR A 61 15.31 7.92 -10.14
N ALA A 62 16.41 8.15 -10.87
CA ALA A 62 16.40 8.97 -12.09
C ALA A 62 15.53 8.37 -13.22
N SER A 63 15.30 7.05 -13.21
CA SER A 63 14.34 6.38 -14.08
C SER A 63 12.91 6.88 -13.84
N THR A 64 12.55 7.05 -12.57
CA THR A 64 11.22 7.44 -12.11
C THR A 64 10.96 8.95 -12.28
N THR A 65 11.97 9.80 -12.08
CA THR A 65 11.83 11.26 -12.19
C THR A 65 12.02 11.81 -13.60
N ARG A 66 12.33 10.96 -14.58
CA ARG A 66 12.60 11.36 -15.95
C ARG A 66 11.43 12.16 -16.54
N GLY A 67 11.71 13.40 -16.94
CA GLY A 67 10.73 14.30 -17.57
C GLY A 67 9.86 15.08 -16.59
N LEU A 68 10.02 14.89 -15.27
CA LEU A 68 9.32 15.67 -14.25
C LEU A 68 10.06 16.99 -13.97
N ALA A 69 9.30 18.01 -13.57
CA ALA A 69 9.87 19.20 -12.95
C ALA A 69 10.58 18.82 -11.65
N ARG A 70 11.61 19.59 -11.28
CA ARG A 70 12.39 19.39 -10.04
C ARG A 70 11.64 19.93 -8.81
N HIS A 71 10.51 19.31 -8.53
CA HIS A 71 9.71 19.47 -7.32
C HIS A 71 9.48 18.11 -6.68
N ASP A 72 8.99 18.10 -5.45
CA ASP A 72 8.52 16.89 -4.79
C ASP A 72 7.65 16.04 -5.73
N VAL A 73 7.98 14.76 -5.83
CA VAL A 73 7.28 13.82 -6.69
C VAL A 73 5.98 13.40 -6.00
N PRO A 74 4.80 13.69 -6.58
CA PRO A 74 3.53 13.42 -5.94
C PRO A 74 3.17 11.94 -6.00
N GLY A 75 2.41 11.47 -5.01
CA GLY A 75 1.94 10.10 -4.96
C GLY A 75 1.09 9.81 -3.74
N PHE A 76 1.14 8.56 -3.31
CA PHE A 76 0.39 8.06 -2.17
C PHE A 76 1.31 7.20 -1.30
N LYS A 77 1.12 7.25 0.00
CA LYS A 77 1.82 6.38 0.94
C LYS A 77 0.99 5.14 1.22
N LEU A 78 1.57 3.95 1.01
CA LEU A 78 1.07 2.71 1.58
C LEU A 78 1.49 2.64 3.05
N ALA A 79 0.67 3.23 3.93
CA ALA A 79 0.99 3.36 5.34
C ALA A 79 0.94 2.01 6.08
N CYS A 80 0.03 1.14 5.66
CA CYS A 80 -0.12 -0.20 6.21
C CYS A 80 -0.47 -1.18 5.10
N LEU A 81 0.07 -2.39 5.19
CA LEU A 81 -0.39 -3.57 4.48
C LEU A 81 -0.12 -4.77 5.37
N ALA A 82 -1.16 -5.52 5.70
CA ALA A 82 -1.05 -6.68 6.56
C ALA A 82 -2.09 -7.74 6.20
N THR A 83 -1.73 -8.99 6.39
CA THR A 83 -2.61 -10.14 6.27
C THR A 83 -2.66 -10.88 7.59
N ASP A 84 -3.83 -11.41 7.94
CA ASP A 84 -3.97 -12.32 9.07
C ASP A 84 -3.05 -13.53 8.86
N ARG A 85 -2.48 -14.06 9.95
CA ARG A 85 -1.55 -15.19 9.91
C ARG A 85 -2.16 -16.42 9.27
N ALA A 86 -3.47 -16.61 9.37
CA ALA A 86 -4.17 -17.70 8.69
C ALA A 86 -4.06 -17.61 7.15
N MET A 87 -3.80 -16.41 6.61
CA MET A 87 -3.70 -16.15 5.17
C MET A 87 -2.26 -16.09 4.65
N ALA A 88 -1.28 -16.37 5.51
CA ALA A 88 0.13 -16.37 5.12
C ALA A 88 0.38 -17.37 3.97
N GLY A 89 1.11 -16.93 2.95
CA GLY A 89 1.45 -17.76 1.78
C GLY A 89 0.32 -17.97 0.77
N GLN A 90 -0.90 -17.47 1.02
CA GLN A 90 -2.05 -17.66 0.12
C GLN A 90 -2.18 -16.54 -0.94
N GLY A 91 -1.15 -15.71 -1.12
CA GLY A 91 -1.15 -14.62 -2.09
C GLY A 91 -1.99 -13.40 -1.74
N LEU A 92 -2.70 -13.38 -0.61
CA LEU A 92 -3.58 -12.26 -0.21
C LEU A 92 -2.81 -10.92 -0.12
N GLY A 93 -1.57 -10.93 0.36
CA GLY A 93 -0.76 -9.69 0.44
C GLY A 93 -0.54 -9.03 -0.92
N GLY A 94 -0.26 -9.84 -1.95
CA GLY A 94 -0.11 -9.34 -3.33
C GLY A 94 -1.43 -8.79 -3.88
N GLN A 95 -2.55 -9.47 -3.59
CA GLN A 95 -3.88 -8.99 -3.97
C GLN A 95 -4.22 -7.65 -3.30
N LEU A 96 -3.89 -7.48 -2.02
CA LEU A 96 -4.08 -6.22 -1.30
C LEU A 96 -3.20 -5.09 -1.88
N LEU A 97 -1.95 -5.40 -2.26
CA LEU A 97 -1.06 -4.44 -2.89
C LEU A 97 -1.61 -3.95 -4.24
N VAL A 98 -2.07 -4.87 -5.08
CA VAL A 98 -2.71 -4.56 -6.37
C VAL A 98 -3.99 -3.75 -6.15
N ALA A 99 -4.81 -4.12 -5.16
CA ALA A 99 -6.02 -3.37 -4.81
C ALA A 99 -5.71 -1.95 -4.33
N ALA A 100 -4.63 -1.76 -3.57
CA ALA A 100 -4.15 -0.44 -3.15
C ALA A 100 -3.69 0.39 -4.35
N ALA A 101 -2.85 -0.19 -5.23
CA ALA A 101 -2.37 0.49 -6.42
C ALA A 101 -3.49 0.87 -7.39
N SER A 102 -4.44 -0.03 -7.65
CA SER A 102 -5.64 0.25 -8.45
C SER A 102 -6.44 1.42 -7.90
N ARG A 103 -6.57 1.52 -6.57
CA ARG A 103 -7.25 2.64 -5.93
C ARG A 103 -6.48 3.94 -6.06
N CYS A 104 -5.17 3.92 -5.87
CA CYS A 104 -4.30 5.08 -6.08
C CYS A 104 -4.33 5.57 -7.54
N LEU A 105 -4.38 4.66 -8.52
CA LEU A 105 -4.51 5.02 -9.94
C LEU A 105 -5.82 5.75 -10.24
N ARG A 106 -6.94 5.33 -9.64
CA ARG A 106 -8.22 6.06 -9.78
C ARG A 106 -8.15 7.45 -9.12
N LEU A 107 -7.51 7.58 -7.96
CA LEU A 107 -7.32 8.87 -7.31
C LEU A 107 -6.41 9.79 -8.14
N ALA A 108 -5.39 9.22 -8.79
CA ALA A 108 -4.45 9.97 -9.61
C ALA A 108 -5.07 10.56 -10.88
N ASP A 109 -6.16 9.97 -11.39
CA ASP A 109 -6.86 10.45 -12.58
C ASP A 109 -7.46 11.86 -12.38
N GLU A 110 -7.92 12.16 -11.17
CA GLU A 110 -8.47 13.48 -10.82
C GLU A 110 -7.49 14.37 -10.03
N GLY A 111 -6.71 13.76 -9.12
CA GLY A 111 -5.88 14.50 -8.16
C GLY A 111 -4.37 14.50 -8.45
N GLY A 112 -3.93 13.77 -9.47
CA GLY A 112 -2.51 13.51 -9.72
C GLY A 112 -1.87 12.58 -8.70
N GLY A 113 -0.62 12.19 -8.98
CA GLY A 113 0.15 11.25 -8.16
C GLY A 113 0.65 10.08 -8.99
N ILE A 114 1.96 9.84 -8.96
CA ILE A 114 2.60 8.83 -9.82
C ILE A 114 3.31 7.74 -9.04
N LEU A 115 3.53 7.93 -7.73
CA LEU A 115 4.25 6.99 -6.88
C LEU A 115 3.37 6.38 -5.79
N LEU A 116 3.70 5.15 -5.44
CA LEU A 116 3.35 4.53 -4.17
C LEU A 116 4.59 4.48 -3.28
N THR A 117 4.62 5.25 -2.20
CA THR A 117 5.72 5.26 -1.21
C THR A 117 5.45 4.25 -0.10
N ILE A 118 6.45 3.43 0.24
CA ILE A 118 6.32 2.30 1.16
C ILE A 118 7.42 2.40 2.22
N GLY A 119 7.04 2.40 3.49
CA GLY A 119 7.97 2.19 4.60
C GLY A 119 8.02 0.72 4.97
N ALA A 120 9.04 -0.02 4.53
CA ALA A 120 9.22 -1.41 4.87
C ALA A 120 9.69 -1.54 6.33
N LYS A 121 9.09 -2.49 7.07
CA LYS A 121 9.47 -2.74 8.48
C LYS A 121 10.77 -3.52 8.64
N SER A 122 11.26 -4.16 7.58
CA SER A 122 12.48 -4.97 7.59
C SER A 122 12.98 -5.19 6.16
N GLU A 123 14.22 -5.65 6.02
CA GLU A 123 14.79 -6.04 4.72
C GLU A 123 13.97 -7.13 4.03
N ARG A 124 13.44 -8.08 4.80
CA ARG A 124 12.52 -9.11 4.26
C ARG A 124 11.30 -8.48 3.61
N ALA A 125 10.71 -7.48 4.25
CA ALA A 125 9.57 -6.76 3.70
C ALA A 125 9.98 -5.91 2.48
N ALA A 126 11.12 -5.23 2.54
CA ALA A 126 11.66 -4.46 1.42
C ALA A 126 11.87 -5.34 0.18
N ASN A 127 12.48 -6.51 0.35
CA ASN A 127 12.68 -7.49 -0.73
C ASN A 127 11.35 -8.04 -1.27
N TRP A 128 10.35 -8.23 -0.39
CA TRP A 128 9.00 -8.60 -0.83
C TRP A 128 8.40 -7.53 -1.73
N TYR A 129 8.44 -6.25 -1.34
CA TYR A 129 7.96 -5.16 -2.19
C TYR A 129 8.77 -5.00 -3.48
N ALA A 130 10.09 -5.18 -3.42
CA ALA A 130 10.97 -5.13 -4.58
C ALA A 130 10.61 -6.20 -5.63
N SER A 131 10.13 -7.38 -5.20
CA SER A 131 9.63 -8.41 -6.12
C SER A 131 8.39 -7.99 -6.93
N PHE A 132 7.69 -6.92 -6.51
CA PHE A 132 6.60 -6.28 -7.26
C PHE A 132 7.06 -5.03 -8.04
N GLY A 133 8.36 -4.75 -8.11
CA GLY A 133 8.92 -3.60 -8.82
C GLY A 133 9.07 -2.33 -7.97
N ALA A 134 9.08 -2.45 -6.64
CA ALA A 134 9.47 -1.33 -5.77
C ALA A 134 10.98 -1.12 -5.80
N GLU A 135 11.42 0.13 -5.80
CA GLU A 135 12.83 0.51 -5.75
C GLU A 135 13.11 1.27 -4.45
N PRO A 136 14.22 1.01 -3.74
CA PRO A 136 14.59 1.80 -2.57
C PRO A 136 14.92 3.25 -2.97
N LEU A 137 14.61 4.19 -2.10
CA LEU A 137 15.08 5.57 -2.21
C LEU A 137 16.58 5.63 -1.94
N GLN A 138 17.23 6.65 -2.51
CA GLN A 138 18.65 6.90 -2.25
C GLN A 138 18.90 7.07 -0.74
N GLU A 139 19.91 6.38 -0.22
CA GLU A 139 20.33 6.40 1.19
C GLU A 139 19.27 5.92 2.21
N LYS A 140 18.11 5.42 1.75
CA LYS A 140 17.00 4.96 2.60
C LYS A 140 16.52 3.57 2.16
N PRO A 141 17.29 2.49 2.42
CA PRO A 141 17.01 1.16 1.87
C PRO A 141 15.67 0.54 2.30
N LEU A 142 15.09 0.99 3.42
CA LEU A 142 13.78 0.54 3.90
C LEU A 142 12.62 1.45 3.48
N THR A 143 12.90 2.55 2.77
CA THR A 143 11.85 3.37 2.15
C THR A 143 11.89 3.14 0.65
N LEU A 144 10.83 2.54 0.13
CA LEU A 144 10.73 2.20 -1.29
C LEU A 144 9.70 3.10 -1.96
N VAL A 145 9.87 3.28 -3.26
CA VAL A 145 8.89 3.87 -4.15
C VAL A 145 8.58 2.88 -5.26
N MET A 146 7.32 2.86 -5.67
CA MET A 146 6.87 2.06 -6.78
C MET A 146 6.06 2.93 -7.72
N PRO A 147 6.48 3.12 -8.98
CA PRO A 147 5.68 3.84 -9.96
C PRO A 147 4.31 3.17 -10.11
N LEU A 148 3.23 3.93 -10.01
CA LEU A 148 1.88 3.39 -10.22
C LEU A 148 1.70 2.84 -11.64
N ALA A 149 2.46 3.38 -12.60
CA ALA A 149 2.53 2.89 -13.96
C ALA A 149 2.96 1.41 -14.06
N THR A 150 3.68 0.86 -13.07
CA THR A 150 4.04 -0.56 -13.00
C THR A 150 2.82 -1.47 -12.99
N PHE A 151 1.71 -1.05 -12.39
CA PHE A 151 0.48 -1.84 -12.31
C PHE A 151 -0.50 -1.60 -13.45
N ALA A 152 -0.40 -0.46 -14.14
CA ALA A 152 -1.42 0.01 -15.06
C ALA A 152 -1.67 -0.95 -16.25
N PRO A 153 -0.65 -1.55 -16.91
CA PRO A 153 -0.89 -2.49 -18.00
C PRO A 153 -1.71 -3.71 -17.59
N ASP A 154 -1.31 -4.38 -16.49
CA ASP A 154 -1.99 -5.58 -16.00
C ASP A 154 -3.41 -5.31 -15.51
N LEU A 155 -3.61 -4.16 -14.85
CA LEU A 155 -4.93 -3.77 -14.38
C LEU A 155 -5.89 -3.43 -15.53
N ARG A 156 -5.42 -2.73 -16.57
CA ARG A 156 -6.21 -2.45 -17.79
C ARG A 156 -6.55 -3.72 -18.55
N ALA A 157 -5.59 -4.63 -18.71
CA ALA A 157 -5.82 -5.92 -19.36
C ALA A 157 -6.91 -6.76 -18.67
N LYS A 158 -7.11 -6.54 -17.36
CA LYS A 158 -8.13 -7.20 -16.54
C LYS A 158 -9.42 -6.39 -16.38
N GLY A 159 -9.52 -5.20 -16.99
CA GLY A 159 -10.69 -4.31 -16.86
C GLY A 159 -10.91 -3.75 -15.45
N LEU A 160 -9.83 -3.59 -14.67
CA LEU A 160 -9.85 -3.11 -13.28
C LEU A 160 -9.49 -1.61 -13.14
N LEU A 161 -9.23 -0.95 -14.27
CA LEU A 161 -9.05 0.48 -14.49
C LEU A 161 -9.72 0.83 -15.82
#